data_AF-A0A7Y2TT19-F1
#
_entry.id   AF-A0A7Y2TT19-F1
#
_cell.length_a   1.000
_cell.length_b   1.000
_cell.length_c   1.000
_cell.angle_alpha   90.00
_cell.angle_beta   90.00
_cell.angle_gamma   90.00
#
_symmetry.space_group_name_H-M   'P 1'
#
loop_
_entity.id
_entity.type
_entity.pdbx_description
1 polymer ?
#
loop_
_entity_poly.entity_id
_entity_poly.type
_entity_poly.pdbx_seq_one_letter_code
_entity_poly.pdbx_strand_id
1 'polypeptide(L)'
;MYFKIRKRWNRVKRKYFGSERAHRSILREAVCDILDRLEQPVIVETGCVRTLTEGTESTLTIARLVRGKGTFYSFEVRPEHIETSRRVCGELDRYVTYIEGDSVANLERMVAGELARVDFAFLDSANDGDHTWREFQALESSLAPGSILVCDDVLWADKGRILAP
;
A
#
# COMPACT_ATOMS: atom_id res chain seq x y z
N MET A 1 12.55 -29.80 15.34
CA MET A 1 13.70 -29.08 14.75
C MET A 1 13.33 -27.76 14.04
N TYR A 2 12.07 -27.28 14.12
CA TYR A 2 11.62 -26.03 13.45
C TYR A 2 11.77 -24.75 14.29
N PHE A 3 11.81 -24.85 15.62
CA PHE A 3 11.79 -23.70 16.53
C PHE A 3 13.10 -22.89 16.57
N LYS A 4 14.25 -23.53 16.29
CA LYS A 4 15.57 -22.88 16.33
C LYS A 4 15.88 -22.03 15.09
N ILE A 5 15.28 -22.35 13.93
CA ILE A 5 15.48 -21.62 12.67
C ILE A 5 14.74 -20.27 12.70
N ARG A 6 13.51 -20.23 13.23
CA ARG A 6 12.68 -19.02 13.34
C ARG A 6 13.29 -17.95 14.27
N LYS A 7 13.90 -18.36 15.39
CA LYS A 7 14.63 -17.43 16.29
C LYS A 7 15.90 -16.87 15.65
N ARG A 8 16.61 -17.63 14.82
CA ARG A 8 17.85 -17.19 14.17
C ARG A 8 17.55 -16.20 13.04
N TRP A 9 16.50 -16.42 12.25
CA TRP A 9 16.02 -15.47 11.24
C TRP A 9 15.51 -14.15 11.84
N ASN A 10 14.73 -14.21 12.94
CA ASN A 10 14.28 -12.99 13.63
C ASN A 10 15.43 -12.21 14.28
N ARG A 11 16.49 -12.90 14.72
CA ARG A 11 17.72 -12.27 15.25
C ARG A 11 18.57 -11.65 14.13
N VAL A 12 18.57 -12.20 12.91
CA VAL A 12 19.23 -11.63 11.72
C VAL A 12 18.44 -10.43 11.17
N LYS A 13 17.11 -10.51 11.05
CA LYS A 13 16.24 -9.37 10.68
C LYS A 13 16.42 -8.18 11.64
N ARG A 14 16.47 -8.42 12.94
CA ARG A 14 16.75 -7.37 13.95
C ARG A 14 18.17 -6.82 13.87
N LYS A 15 19.17 -7.65 13.56
CA LYS A 15 20.58 -7.25 13.56
C LYS A 15 21.00 -6.48 12.30
N TYR A 16 20.36 -6.71 11.15
CA TYR A 16 20.77 -6.11 9.87
C TYR A 16 19.73 -5.16 9.25
N PHE A 17 18.45 -5.29 9.58
CA PHE A 17 17.39 -4.60 8.83
C PHE A 17 16.36 -3.83 9.64
N GLY A 18 16.36 -3.92 10.99
CA GLY A 18 15.42 -3.21 11.87
C GLY A 18 14.03 -3.08 11.25
N SER A 19 13.20 -4.13 11.34
CA SER A 19 11.97 -4.38 10.54
C SER A 19 11.18 -3.18 9.98
N GLU A 20 11.02 -2.06 10.70
CA GLU A 20 10.42 -0.83 10.18
C GLU A 20 11.17 -0.20 8.99
N ARG A 21 12.52 -0.25 8.99
CA ARG A 21 13.34 0.27 7.88
C ARG A 21 13.13 -0.50 6.59
N ALA A 22 12.89 -1.81 6.67
CA ALA A 22 12.70 -2.65 5.49
C ALA A 22 11.33 -2.43 4.83
N HIS A 23 10.27 -2.19 5.61
CA HIS A 23 8.95 -1.90 5.04
C HIS A 23 8.92 -0.55 4.32
N ARG A 24 9.39 0.51 5.01
CA ARG A 24 9.52 1.85 4.41
C ARG A 24 10.47 1.87 3.21
N SER A 25 11.52 1.04 3.17
CA SER A 25 12.44 1.00 2.05
C SER A 25 11.81 0.38 0.80
N ILE A 26 11.05 -0.72 0.93
CA ILE A 26 10.42 -1.38 -0.22
C ILE A 26 9.38 -0.46 -0.87
N LEU A 27 8.48 0.14 -0.08
CA LEU A 27 7.48 1.08 -0.60
C LEU A 27 8.15 2.25 -1.32
N ARG A 28 9.17 2.85 -0.70
CA ARG A 28 9.92 3.97 -1.29
C ARG A 28 10.59 3.57 -2.60
N GLU A 29 11.31 2.45 -2.62
CA GLU A 29 12.03 1.96 -3.80
C GLU A 29 11.06 1.68 -4.95
N ALA A 30 9.95 0.99 -4.68
CA ALA A 30 8.94 0.67 -5.68
C ALA A 30 8.28 1.93 -6.28
N VAL A 31 7.98 2.93 -5.45
CA VAL A 31 7.42 4.20 -5.94
C VAL A 31 8.46 5.01 -6.73
N CYS A 32 9.72 5.02 -6.28
CA CYS A 32 10.82 5.64 -7.04
C CYS A 32 11.01 4.99 -8.41
N ASP A 33 10.98 3.66 -8.47
CA ASP A 33 11.08 2.89 -9.72
C ASP A 33 10.02 3.30 -10.75
N ILE A 34 8.79 3.56 -10.30
CA ILE A 34 7.70 4.05 -11.14
C ILE A 34 7.95 5.50 -11.57
N LEU A 35 8.35 6.37 -10.65
CA LEU A 35 8.62 7.79 -10.90
C LEU A 35 9.83 8.04 -11.81
N ASP A 36 10.79 7.11 -11.86
CA ASP A 36 11.95 7.19 -12.75
C ASP A 36 11.59 6.87 -14.21
N ARG A 37 10.45 6.21 -14.45
CA ARG A 37 10.01 5.76 -15.78
C ARG A 37 8.83 6.57 -16.31
N LEU A 38 8.06 7.22 -15.43
CA LEU A 38 6.79 7.86 -15.75
C LEU A 38 6.71 9.27 -15.17
N GLU A 39 6.37 10.24 -16.03
CA GLU A 39 6.19 11.64 -15.62
C GLU A 39 4.88 11.88 -14.85
N GLN A 40 3.83 11.13 -15.21
CA GLN A 40 2.49 11.26 -14.65
C GLN A 40 1.92 9.88 -14.27
N PRO A 41 2.47 9.23 -13.22
CA PRO A 41 1.98 7.92 -12.79
C PRO A 41 0.64 8.02 -12.06
N VAL A 42 -0.16 6.97 -12.15
CA VAL A 42 -1.35 6.78 -11.31
C VAL A 42 -1.04 5.80 -10.20
N ILE A 43 -1.16 6.26 -8.96
CA ILE A 43 -0.78 5.55 -7.76
C ILE A 43 -2.03 5.30 -6.90
N VAL A 44 -2.19 4.07 -6.44
CA VAL A 44 -3.29 3.63 -5.58
C VAL A 44 -2.72 3.07 -4.27
N GLU A 45 -3.36 3.40 -3.16
CA GLU A 45 -3.18 2.79 -1.85
C GLU A 45 -4.54 2.38 -1.29
N THR A 46 -4.64 1.20 -0.67
CA THR A 46 -5.78 0.84 0.18
C THR A 46 -5.32 0.76 1.63
N GLY A 47 -6.05 1.42 2.53
CA GLY A 47 -5.61 1.65 3.92
C GLY A 47 -4.67 2.84 4.02
N CYS A 48 -5.09 3.89 4.73
CA CYS A 48 -4.25 5.07 4.96
C CYS A 48 -3.65 5.07 6.38
N VAL A 49 -2.80 6.05 6.69
CA VAL A 49 -2.23 6.21 8.03
C VAL A 49 -3.34 6.40 9.08
N ARG A 50 -3.39 5.49 10.06
CA ARG A 50 -4.51 5.40 11.02
C ARG A 50 -4.23 6.09 12.34
N THR A 51 -2.96 6.28 12.69
CA THR A 51 -2.57 6.89 13.97
C THR A 51 -1.47 7.93 13.81
N LEU A 52 -1.38 8.86 14.78
CA LEU A 52 -0.30 9.85 14.84
C LEU A 52 1.05 9.26 15.33
N THR A 53 1.03 8.00 15.78
CA THR A 53 2.16 7.37 16.48
C THR A 53 2.69 6.13 15.79
N GLU A 54 2.06 5.70 14.69
CA GLU A 54 2.53 4.56 13.91
C GLU A 54 3.86 4.87 13.21
N GLY A 55 4.81 3.95 13.33
CA GLY A 55 6.10 4.01 12.66
C GLY A 55 6.02 3.69 11.17
N THR A 56 4.84 3.45 10.60
CA THR A 56 4.59 3.18 9.18
C THR A 56 3.69 4.27 8.62
N GLU A 57 4.27 5.15 7.80
CA GLU A 57 3.57 6.31 7.22
C GLU A 57 3.52 6.17 5.70
N SER A 58 2.82 5.14 5.19
CA SER A 58 2.76 4.83 3.76
C SER A 58 2.19 5.99 2.94
N THR A 59 1.03 6.52 3.35
CA THR A 59 0.37 7.65 2.69
C THR A 59 1.29 8.88 2.63
N LEU A 60 1.95 9.24 3.75
CA LEU A 60 2.91 10.36 3.78
C LEU A 60 4.13 10.10 2.89
N THR A 61 4.63 8.85 2.89
CA THR A 61 5.79 8.46 2.08
C THR A 61 5.46 8.60 0.60
N ILE A 62 4.32 8.08 0.17
CA ILE A 62 3.82 8.18 -1.22
C ILE A 62 3.57 9.65 -1.57
N ALA A 63 2.81 10.39 -0.76
CA ALA A 63 2.49 11.80 -1.01
C ALA A 63 3.76 12.66 -1.15
N ARG A 64 4.80 12.38 -0.36
CA ARG A 64 6.10 13.07 -0.44
C ARG A 64 6.84 12.78 -1.74
N LEU A 65 6.79 11.54 -2.24
CA LEU A 65 7.48 11.12 -3.46
C LEU A 65 6.74 11.61 -4.72
N VAL A 66 5.42 11.47 -4.70
CA VAL A 66 4.50 11.89 -5.77
C VAL A 66 4.50 13.40 -5.91
N ARG A 67 4.49 14.18 -4.82
CA ARG A 67 4.48 15.65 -4.76
C ARG A 67 4.56 16.39 -6.13
N GLY A 68 3.41 16.55 -6.79
CA GLY A 68 3.28 17.30 -8.05
C GLY A 68 3.61 16.51 -9.33
N LYS A 69 3.77 15.19 -9.22
CA LYS A 69 3.97 14.22 -10.30
C LYS A 69 2.84 13.21 -10.23
N GLY A 70 2.03 13.09 -11.27
CA GLY A 70 0.98 12.08 -11.33
C GLY A 70 -0.18 12.31 -10.36
N THR A 71 -0.89 11.23 -10.06
CA THR A 71 -2.10 11.21 -9.23
C THR A 71 -2.00 10.12 -8.18
N PHE A 72 -2.43 10.43 -6.96
CA PHE A 72 -2.42 9.50 -5.84
C PHE A 72 -3.81 9.38 -5.21
N TYR A 73 -4.38 8.18 -5.26
CA TYR A 73 -5.64 7.82 -4.61
C TYR A 73 -5.36 6.95 -3.38
N SER A 74 -5.97 7.31 -2.24
CA SER A 74 -5.88 6.53 -0.99
C SER A 74 -7.29 6.18 -0.50
N PHE A 75 -7.60 4.89 -0.41
CA PHE A 75 -8.92 4.37 -0.07
C PHE A 75 -8.96 4.00 1.40
N GLU A 76 -9.97 4.47 2.13
CA GLU A 76 -10.12 4.18 3.56
C GLU A 76 -11.60 4.14 3.96
N VAL A 77 -11.97 3.10 4.70
CA VAL A 77 -13.37 2.87 5.09
C VAL A 77 -13.80 3.73 6.28
N ARG A 78 -12.85 4.19 7.08
CA ARG A 78 -13.09 4.97 8.31
C ARG A 78 -12.74 6.44 8.11
N PRO A 79 -13.71 7.37 8.14
CA PRO A 79 -13.43 8.80 7.98
C PRO A 79 -12.49 9.35 9.05
N GLU A 80 -12.49 8.78 10.27
CA GLU A 80 -11.57 9.17 11.34
C GLU A 80 -10.10 8.88 11.03
N HIS A 81 -9.82 7.84 10.24
CA HIS A 81 -8.46 7.52 9.77
C HIS A 81 -8.06 8.48 8.65
N ILE A 82 -8.97 8.84 7.75
CA ILE A 82 -8.72 9.87 6.75
C ILE A 82 -8.32 11.17 7.44
N GLU A 83 -9.09 11.66 8.42
CA GLU A 83 -8.75 12.86 9.18
C GLU A 83 -7.36 12.77 9.82
N THR A 84 -7.00 11.61 10.37
CA THR A 84 -5.69 11.37 10.96
C THR A 84 -4.60 11.43 9.90
N SER A 85 -4.77 10.75 8.77
CA SER A 85 -3.86 10.79 7.63
C SER A 85 -3.67 12.21 7.11
N ARG A 86 -4.73 13.04 7.03
CA ARG A 86 -4.62 14.46 6.66
C ARG A 86 -3.71 15.23 7.60
N ARG A 87 -3.84 15.01 8.92
CA ARG A 87 -2.99 15.65 9.93
C ARG A 87 -1.53 15.20 9.82
N VAL A 88 -1.28 13.91 9.57
CA VAL A 88 0.08 13.36 9.38
C VAL A 88 0.71 13.91 8.09
N CYS A 89 -0.04 13.99 7.01
CA CYS A 89 0.44 14.51 5.72
C CYS A 89 0.70 16.02 5.74
N GLY A 90 -0.02 16.79 6.56
CA GLY A 90 0.15 18.25 6.65
C GLY A 90 -0.02 18.91 5.29
N GLU A 91 0.95 19.72 4.86
CA GLU A 91 0.88 20.39 3.54
C GLU A 91 0.87 19.44 2.35
N LEU A 92 1.36 18.19 2.52
CA LEU A 92 1.38 17.18 1.47
C LEU A 92 0.00 16.57 1.23
N ASP A 93 -0.97 16.80 2.12
CA ASP A 93 -2.34 16.31 1.99
C ASP A 93 -3.01 16.73 0.67
N ARG A 94 -2.63 17.89 0.14
CA ARG A 94 -3.11 18.40 -1.16
C ARG A 94 -2.75 17.52 -2.36
N TYR A 95 -1.86 16.55 -2.18
CA TYR A 95 -1.46 15.58 -3.20
C TYR A 95 -2.12 14.21 -3.02
N VAL A 96 -3.04 14.08 -2.06
CA VAL A 96 -3.75 12.83 -1.77
C VAL A 96 -5.24 13.02 -2.06
N THR A 97 -5.76 12.21 -2.97
CA THR A 97 -7.20 12.09 -3.20
C THR A 97 -7.73 10.94 -2.36
N TYR A 98 -8.36 11.25 -1.24
CA TYR A 98 -8.98 10.23 -0.40
C TYR A 98 -10.33 9.80 -0.95
N ILE A 99 -10.58 8.50 -0.88
CA ILE A 99 -11.85 7.89 -1.29
C ILE A 99 -12.39 7.11 -0.10
N GLU A 100 -13.45 7.66 0.50
CA GLU A 100 -14.09 7.06 1.66
C GLU A 100 -14.95 5.86 1.24
N GLY A 101 -14.88 4.79 2.04
CA GLY A 101 -15.73 3.62 1.92
C GLY A 101 -14.95 2.32 1.69
N ASP A 102 -15.69 1.25 1.38
CA ASP A 102 -15.10 -0.06 1.11
C ASP A 102 -14.16 0.02 -0.10
N SER A 103 -12.93 -0.49 0.05
CA SER A 103 -11.90 -0.37 -0.98
C SER A 103 -12.24 -1.20 -2.22
N VAL A 104 -12.80 -2.41 -2.06
CA VAL A 104 -13.17 -3.27 -3.19
C VAL A 104 -14.27 -2.60 -4.02
N ALA A 105 -15.37 -2.18 -3.38
CA ALA A 105 -16.48 -1.54 -4.07
C ALA A 105 -16.07 -0.23 -4.76
N ASN A 106 -15.22 0.57 -4.11
CA ASN A 106 -14.73 1.81 -4.71
C ASN A 106 -13.75 1.58 -5.86
N LEU A 107 -12.86 0.58 -5.76
CA LEU A 107 -11.97 0.19 -6.86
C LEU A 107 -12.77 -0.28 -8.06
N GLU A 108 -13.74 -1.18 -7.88
CA GLU A 108 -14.62 -1.66 -8.96
C GLU A 108 -15.35 -0.50 -9.65
N ARG A 109 -15.92 0.41 -8.86
CA ARG A 109 -16.60 1.62 -9.38
C ARG A 109 -15.66 2.50 -10.19
N MET A 110 -14.45 2.73 -9.68
CA MET A 110 -13.49 3.60 -10.34
C MET A 110 -12.92 2.96 -11.60
N VAL A 111 -12.56 1.69 -11.58
CA VAL A 111 -12.07 0.95 -12.75
C VAL A 111 -13.11 0.90 -13.85
N ALA A 112 -14.39 0.74 -13.51
CA ALA A 112 -15.49 0.80 -14.47
C ALA A 112 -15.73 2.21 -15.06
N GLY A 113 -15.17 3.26 -14.47
CA GLY A 113 -15.43 4.66 -14.84
C GLY A 113 -14.18 5.43 -15.24
N GLU A 114 -13.41 5.86 -14.25
CA GLU A 114 -12.37 6.90 -14.37
C GLU A 114 -10.93 6.40 -14.20
N LEU A 115 -10.73 5.23 -13.58
CA LEU A 115 -9.42 4.67 -13.27
C LEU A 115 -9.01 3.65 -14.33
N ALA A 116 -8.77 4.13 -15.56
CA ALA A 116 -8.38 3.28 -16.70
C ALA A 116 -6.94 2.75 -16.63
N ARG A 117 -6.12 3.28 -15.71
CA ARG A 117 -4.69 2.96 -15.60
C ARG A 117 -4.22 3.10 -14.15
N VAL A 118 -3.44 2.13 -13.70
CA VAL A 118 -2.74 2.10 -12.41
C VAL A 118 -1.30 1.67 -12.66
N ASP A 119 -0.35 2.50 -12.25
CA ASP A 119 1.09 2.26 -12.41
C ASP A 119 1.72 1.71 -11.12
N PHE A 120 1.12 2.03 -9.98
CA PHE A 120 1.51 1.51 -8.68
C PHE A 120 0.28 1.25 -7.82
N ALA A 121 0.26 0.12 -7.11
CA ALA A 121 -0.75 -0.20 -6.12
C ALA A 121 -0.10 -0.72 -4.82
N PHE A 122 -0.51 -0.17 -3.67
CA PHE A 122 -0.18 -0.67 -2.33
C PHE A 122 -1.46 -1.13 -1.61
N LEU A 123 -1.55 -2.42 -1.27
CA LEU A 123 -2.74 -3.01 -0.65
C LEU A 123 -2.48 -3.31 0.84
N ASP A 124 -3.13 -2.54 1.72
CA ASP A 124 -2.97 -2.58 3.19
C ASP A 124 -4.27 -2.18 3.96
N SER A 125 -5.43 -2.34 3.32
CA SER A 125 -6.71 -1.94 3.95
C SER A 125 -7.16 -2.87 5.08
N ALA A 126 -6.78 -4.15 5.01
CA ALA A 126 -7.22 -5.17 5.94
C ALA A 126 -6.18 -6.27 6.11
N ASN A 127 -6.03 -6.76 7.34
CA ASN A 127 -5.28 -7.97 7.65
C ASN A 127 -6.06 -9.24 7.25
N ASP A 128 -6.55 -9.31 6.01
CA ASP A 128 -7.40 -10.37 5.48
C ASP A 128 -7.04 -10.70 4.03
N GLY A 129 -6.48 -11.89 3.80
CA GLY A 129 -6.00 -12.32 2.49
C GLY A 129 -7.11 -12.44 1.43
N ASP A 130 -8.35 -12.77 1.82
CA ASP A 130 -9.47 -12.82 0.88
C ASP A 130 -9.93 -11.40 0.51
N HIS A 131 -9.75 -10.43 1.41
CA HIS A 131 -9.97 -9.01 1.10
C HIS A 131 -8.90 -8.47 0.17
N THR A 132 -7.62 -8.67 0.49
CA THR A 132 -6.49 -8.27 -0.39
C THR A 132 -6.61 -8.91 -1.77
N TRP A 133 -7.04 -10.18 -1.86
CA TRP A 133 -7.29 -10.84 -3.14
C TRP A 133 -8.41 -10.17 -3.94
N ARG A 134 -9.53 -9.81 -3.29
CA ARG A 134 -10.62 -9.09 -3.96
C ARG A 134 -10.22 -7.68 -4.41
N GLU A 135 -9.38 -6.99 -3.64
CA GLU A 135 -8.82 -5.70 -4.07
C GLU A 135 -7.97 -5.86 -5.33
N PHE A 136 -7.09 -6.87 -5.36
CA PHE A 136 -6.32 -7.19 -6.56
C PHE A 136 -7.24 -7.46 -7.76
N GLN A 137 -8.26 -8.31 -7.61
CA GLN A 137 -9.21 -8.60 -8.68
C GLN A 137 -9.95 -7.35 -9.17
N ALA A 138 -10.31 -6.43 -8.26
CA ALA A 138 -10.99 -5.19 -8.60
C ALA A 138 -10.13 -4.24 -9.43
N LEU A 139 -8.80 -4.28 -9.28
CA LEU A 139 -7.88 -3.36 -9.95
C LEU A 139 -7.06 -3.98 -11.10
N GLU A 140 -7.05 -5.31 -11.23
CA GLU A 140 -6.20 -6.07 -12.16
C GLU A 140 -6.30 -5.58 -13.61
N SER A 141 -7.52 -5.32 -14.09
CA SER A 141 -7.76 -4.87 -15.47
C SER A 141 -7.21 -3.47 -15.78
N SER A 142 -6.96 -2.66 -14.75
CA SER A 142 -6.38 -1.32 -14.88
C SER A 142 -4.87 -1.29 -14.63
N LEU A 143 -4.24 -2.40 -14.23
CA LEU A 143 -2.79 -2.46 -14.06
C LEU A 143 -2.08 -2.27 -15.40
N ALA A 144 -1.30 -1.19 -15.50
CA ALA A 144 -0.50 -0.93 -16.68
C ALA A 144 0.61 -1.99 -16.84
N PRO A 145 1.03 -2.33 -18.07
CA PRO A 145 2.26 -3.09 -18.27
C PRO A 145 3.45 -2.43 -17.57
N GLY A 146 4.16 -3.19 -16.74
CA GLY A 146 5.28 -2.68 -15.94
C GLY A 146 4.89 -1.97 -14.65
N SER A 147 3.60 -2.01 -14.27
CA SER A 147 3.13 -1.58 -12.95
C SER A 147 3.76 -2.40 -11.82
N ILE A 148 3.79 -1.82 -10.62
CA ILE A 148 4.26 -2.50 -9.41
C ILE A 148 3.10 -2.60 -8.42
N LEU A 149 2.81 -3.82 -8.00
CA LEU A 149 1.85 -4.13 -6.94
C LEU A 149 2.62 -4.57 -5.69
N VAL A 150 2.32 -3.94 -4.56
CA VAL A 150 2.83 -4.31 -3.24
C VAL A 150 1.65 -4.67 -2.35
N CYS A 151 1.65 -5.88 -1.81
CA CYS A 151 0.66 -6.31 -0.81
C CYS A 151 1.35 -6.37 0.55
N ASP A 152 0.85 -5.63 1.54
CA ASP A 152 1.40 -5.73 2.88
C ASP A 152 0.89 -6.98 3.61
N ASP A 153 1.63 -7.41 4.64
CA ASP A 153 1.22 -8.44 5.59
C ASP A 153 0.75 -9.79 5.00
N VAL A 154 1.21 -10.12 3.78
CA VAL A 154 0.93 -11.38 3.05
C VAL A 154 1.26 -12.67 3.83
N LEU A 155 2.09 -12.56 4.86
CA LEU A 155 2.45 -13.66 5.77
C LEU A 155 2.19 -13.27 7.24
N TRP A 156 1.01 -12.75 7.55
CA TRP A 156 0.59 -12.67 8.94
C TRP A 156 0.33 -14.07 9.50
N ALA A 157 0.75 -14.27 10.74
CA ALA A 157 1.18 -15.54 11.36
C ALA A 157 0.31 -16.79 11.13
N ASP A 158 -0.98 -16.64 10.78
CA ASP A 158 -1.97 -17.72 10.68
C ASP A 158 -2.87 -17.65 9.41
N LYS A 159 -2.63 -16.70 8.49
CA LYS A 159 -3.51 -16.44 7.32
C LYS A 159 -2.91 -16.79 5.96
N GLY A 160 -1.62 -17.13 5.90
CA GLY A 160 -0.99 -17.61 4.69
C GLY A 160 -1.55 -18.96 4.26
N ARG A 161 -2.35 -18.99 3.18
CA ARG A 161 -2.80 -20.25 2.59
C ARG A 161 -1.67 -20.77 1.70
N ILE A 162 -0.99 -21.83 2.12
CA ILE A 162 -0.11 -22.58 1.22
C ILE A 162 -1.04 -23.28 0.24
N LEU A 163 -1.07 -22.82 -1.01
CA LEU A 163 -1.69 -23.57 -2.09
C LEU A 163 -0.88 -24.85 -2.25
N ALA A 164 -1.47 -25.99 -1.89
CA ALA A 164 -0.92 -27.28 -2.28
C ALA A 164 -0.94 -27.34 -3.82
N PRO A 165 0.11 -27.90 -4.45
CA PRO A 165 0.21 -27.97 -5.91
C PRO A 165 -0.96 -28.73 -6.55
#